data_AF-A0A3N4MZJ4-F1
#
_entry.id   AF-A0A3N4MZJ4-F1
#
_cell.length_a   1.000
_cell.length_b   1.000
_cell.length_c   1.000
_cell.angle_alpha   90.00
_cell.angle_beta   90.00
_cell.angle_gamma   90.00
#
_symmetry.space_group_name_H-M   'P 1'
#
loop_
_entity.id
_entity.type
_entity.pdbx_description
1 polymer ?
#
loop_
_entity_poly.entity_id
_entity_poly.type
_entity_poly.pdbx_seq_one_letter_code
_entity_poly.pdbx_strand_id
1 'polypeptide(L)'
;MSKEREIVYEPHPVSHERKAELLAQGKCIVDAKFAPEGYEPPKNENQNAPGSVAKLKEALEQLGVDIPEGAKKADLQKLYAESTGHA
;
A
#
# COMPACT_ATOMS: atom_id res chain seq x y z
N MET A 1 4.59 -26.38 -19.26
CA MET A 1 4.00 -25.14 -19.78
C MET A 1 4.19 -24.07 -18.72
N SER A 2 5.13 -23.17 -18.96
CA SER A 2 5.57 -22.14 -18.01
C SER A 2 4.45 -21.13 -17.82
N LYS A 3 3.80 -21.14 -16.65
CA LYS A 3 2.86 -20.08 -16.28
C LYS A 3 3.71 -18.81 -16.12
N GLU A 4 3.64 -17.87 -17.06
CA GLU A 4 4.20 -16.54 -16.89
C GLU A 4 3.62 -15.97 -15.59
N ARG A 5 4.44 -15.94 -14.54
CA ARG A 5 4.07 -15.32 -13.27
C ARG A 5 4.36 -13.85 -13.39
N GLU A 6 3.38 -13.02 -13.03
CA GLU A 6 3.59 -11.57 -12.96
C GLU A 6 4.75 -11.27 -12.01
N ILE A 7 5.76 -10.56 -12.52
CA ILE A 7 6.91 -10.13 -11.72
C ILE A 7 6.53 -8.82 -11.04
N VAL A 8 6.61 -8.81 -9.71
CA VAL A 8 6.41 -7.63 -8.87
C VAL A 8 7.73 -7.31 -8.21
N TYR A 9 8.18 -6.06 -8.38
CA TYR A 9 9.39 -5.56 -7.77
C TYR A 9 9.04 -4.86 -6.45
N GLU A 10 9.50 -5.42 -5.31
CA GLU A 10 9.32 -4.85 -3.97
C GLU A 10 10.68 -4.67 -3.29
N PRO A 11 10.87 -3.62 -2.47
CA PRO A 11 12.12 -3.40 -1.76
C PRO A 11 12.38 -4.50 -0.71
N HIS A 12 13.55 -5.13 -0.72
CA HIS A 12 13.97 -6.06 0.34
C HIS A 12 14.49 -5.34 1.59
N PRO A 13 14.21 -5.85 2.81
CA PRO A 13 13.46 -7.08 3.09
C PRO A 13 11.94 -6.92 2.94
N VAL A 14 11.31 -7.87 2.26
CA VAL A 14 9.85 -7.93 2.15
C VAL A 14 9.28 -8.61 3.39
N SER A 15 8.32 -7.96 4.05
CA SER A 15 7.61 -8.52 5.21
C SER A 15 6.95 -9.86 4.89
N HIS A 16 6.86 -10.74 5.89
CA HIS A 16 6.31 -12.09 5.72
C HIS A 16 4.86 -12.09 5.20
N GLU A 17 4.00 -11.22 5.73
CA GLU A 17 2.62 -11.05 5.25
C GLU A 17 2.59 -10.66 3.77
N ARG A 18 3.42 -9.69 3.39
CA ARG A 18 3.47 -9.17 2.02
C ARG A 18 3.96 -10.21 1.02
N LYS A 19 4.97 -10.99 1.42
CA LYS A 19 5.47 -12.12 0.65
C LYS A 19 4.39 -13.20 0.48
N ALA A 20 3.64 -13.51 1.52
CA ALA A 20 2.56 -14.50 1.47
C ALA A 20 1.44 -14.07 0.51
N GLU A 21 1.02 -12.80 0.56
CA GLU A 21 0.00 -12.25 -0.36
C GLU A 21 0.43 -12.36 -1.83
N LEU A 22 1.66 -11.95 -2.14
CA LEU A 22 2.19 -11.97 -3.52
C LEU A 22 2.36 -13.41 -4.04
N LEU A 23 2.82 -14.32 -3.18
CA LEU A 23 2.93 -15.74 -3.53
C LEU A 23 1.56 -16.41 -3.70
N ALA A 24 0.57 -16.04 -2.87
CA ALA A 24 -0.81 -16.54 -2.99
C ALA A 24 -1.47 -16.09 -4.31
N GLN A 25 -1.13 -14.90 -4.80
CA GLN A 25 -1.51 -14.41 -6.12
C GLN A 25 -0.72 -15.08 -7.26
N GLY A 26 0.23 -15.96 -6.95
CA GLY A 26 1.08 -16.63 -7.93
C GLY A 26 2.14 -15.73 -8.56
N LYS A 27 2.49 -14.61 -7.92
CA LYS A 27 3.44 -13.62 -8.43
C LYS A 27 4.89 -13.97 -8.07
N CYS A 28 5.82 -13.51 -8.91
CA CYS A 28 7.25 -13.58 -8.65
C CYS A 28 7.71 -12.28 -8.01
N ILE A 29 8.22 -12.37 -6.78
CA ILE A 29 8.71 -11.20 -6.04
C ILE A 29 10.19 -11.02 -6.36
N VAL A 30 10.54 -9.88 -6.93
CA VAL A 30 11.93 -9.51 -7.25
C VAL A 30 12.28 -8.25 -6.46
N ASP A 31 13.56 -8.09 -6.14
CA ASP A 31 14.02 -6.92 -5.41
C ASP A 31 13.92 -5.66 -6.28
N ALA A 32 13.44 -4.56 -5.69
CA ALA A 32 13.22 -3.29 -6.38
C ALA A 32 14.46 -2.74 -7.09
N LYS A 33 15.68 -3.08 -6.65
CA LYS A 33 16.92 -2.66 -7.33
C LYS A 33 17.08 -3.22 -8.75
N PHE A 34 16.35 -4.28 -9.10
CA PHE A 34 16.35 -4.88 -10.43
C PHE A 34 15.17 -4.40 -11.30
N ALA A 35 14.33 -3.51 -10.77
CA ALA A 35 13.25 -2.94 -11.54
C ALA A 35 13.81 -2.11 -12.71
N PRO A 36 13.22 -2.22 -13.92
CA PRO A 36 13.58 -1.33 -15.01
C PRO A 36 13.18 0.11 -14.69
N GLU A 37 13.91 1.07 -15.26
CA GLU A 37 13.63 2.49 -15.07
C GLU A 37 12.21 2.81 -15.58
N GLY A 38 11.37 3.38 -14.71
CA GLY A 38 9.95 3.63 -15.01
C GLY A 38 8.99 2.48 -14.70
N TYR A 39 9.42 1.42 -14.01
CA TYR A 39 8.50 0.39 -13.53
C TYR A 39 7.62 0.91 -12.39
N GLU A 40 6.32 0.99 -12.65
CA GLU A 40 5.31 1.23 -11.62
C GLU A 40 4.78 -0.12 -11.13
N PRO A 41 5.00 -0.50 -9.86
CA PRO A 41 4.41 -1.72 -9.32
C PRO A 41 2.89 -1.63 -9.40
N PRO A 42 2.19 -2.75 -9.67
CA PRO A 42 0.74 -2.75 -9.72
C PRO A 42 0.21 -2.20 -8.39
N LYS A 43 -0.47 -1.05 -8.47
CA LYS A 43 -1.03 -0.32 -7.35
C LYS A 43 -1.92 -1.28 -6.58
N ASN A 44 -1.42 -1.77 -5.45
CA ASN A 44 -2.25 -2.58 -4.59
C ASN A 44 -3.28 -1.63 -3.98
N GLU A 45 -4.55 -2.00 -4.06
CA GLU A 45 -5.67 -1.26 -3.44
C GLU A 45 -5.40 -0.99 -1.94
N ASN A 46 -4.53 -1.79 -1.31
CA ASN A 46 -4.11 -1.68 0.08
C ASN A 46 -2.86 -0.79 0.34
N GLN A 47 -2.19 -0.29 -0.70
CA GLN A 47 -1.02 0.61 -0.56
C GLN A 47 -1.38 2.09 -0.64
N ASN A 48 -2.63 2.43 -0.99
CA ASN A 48 -3.07 3.83 -1.09
C ASN A 48 -3.49 4.42 0.28
N ALA A 49 -3.61 3.57 1.31
CA ALA A 49 -3.76 4.05 2.68
C ALA A 49 -2.38 4.18 3.33
N PRO A 50 -2.04 5.33 3.93
CA PRO A 50 -0.84 5.43 4.74
C PRO A 50 -0.87 4.36 5.83
N GLY A 51 0.05 3.39 5.77
CA GLY A 51 0.05 2.23 6.66
C GLY A 51 0.21 2.56 8.15
N SER A 52 0.61 3.79 8.48
CA SER A 52 0.81 4.29 9.83
C SER A 52 -0.22 5.36 10.19
N VAL A 53 -0.73 5.28 11.43
CA VAL A 53 -1.63 6.26 12.04
C VAL A 53 -1.08 7.69 11.93
N ALA A 54 0.24 7.87 12.12
CA ALA A 54 0.89 9.18 11.99
C ALA A 54 0.70 9.79 10.60
N LYS A 55 1.01 9.03 9.54
CA LYS A 55 0.83 9.49 8.16
C LYS A 55 -0.64 9.69 7.78
N LEU A 56 -1.56 8.87 8.31
CA LEU A 56 -3.00 9.10 8.15
C LEU A 56 -3.41 10.42 8.77
N LYS A 57 -2.90 10.75 9.96
CA LYS A 57 -3.18 12.02 10.62
C LYS A 57 -2.60 13.20 9.87
N GLU A 58 -1.35 13.13 9.45
CA GLU A 58 -0.71 14.17 8.65
C GLU A 58 -1.48 14.42 7.34
N ALA A 59 -1.91 13.35 6.66
CA ALA A 59 -2.63 13.48 5.40
C ALA A 59 -4.06 14.02 5.60
N LEU A 60 -4.75 13.64 6.67
CA LEU A 60 -6.04 14.21 7.05
C LEU A 60 -5.94 15.70 7.45
N GLU A 61 -4.91 16.06 8.21
CA GLU A 61 -4.64 17.44 8.61
C GLU A 61 -4.29 18.32 7.40
N GLN A 62 -3.50 17.79 6.44
CA GLN A 62 -3.24 18.45 5.16
C GLN A 62 -4.50 18.65 4.31
N LEU A 63 -5.45 17.72 4.39
CA LEU A 63 -6.76 17.81 3.74
C LEU A 63 -7.74 18.72 4.51
N GLY A 64 -7.34 19.24 5.68
CA GLY A 64 -8.19 20.08 6.54
C GLY A 64 -9.32 19.30 7.23
N VAL A 65 -9.17 17.98 7.37
CA VAL A 65 -10.14 17.11 8.05
C VAL A 65 -9.82 17.08 9.55
N ASP A 66 -10.79 17.50 10.36
CA ASP A 66 -10.66 17.51 11.82
C ASP A 66 -10.54 16.08 12.37
N ILE A 67 -9.45 15.81 13.09
CA ILE A 67 -9.15 14.47 13.61
C ILE A 67 -9.55 14.39 15.08
N PRO A 68 -10.55 13.56 15.45
CA PRO A 68 -10.92 13.44 16.85
C PRO A 68 -9.78 12.84 17.69
N GLU A 69 -9.48 13.48 18.83
CA GLU A 69 -8.45 13.02 19.76
C GLU A 69 -8.89 11.69 20.39
N GLY A 70 -8.30 10.58 19.92
CA GLY A 70 -8.72 9.21 20.26
C GLY A 70 -9.21 8.39 19.08
N ALA A 71 -9.26 8.95 17.87
CA ALA A 71 -9.58 8.22 16.65
C ALA A 71 -8.65 7.01 16.45
N LYS A 72 -9.25 5.83 16.28
CA LYS A 72 -8.51 4.60 16.00
C LYS A 72 -8.02 4.63 14.55
N LYS A 73 -6.97 3.83 14.26
CA LYS A 73 -6.45 3.67 12.89
C LYS A 73 -7.55 3.43 11.85
N ALA A 74 -8.56 2.64 12.20
CA ALA A 74 -9.69 2.34 11.31
C ALA A 74 -10.52 3.59 10.97
N ASP A 75 -10.84 4.44 11.95
CA ASP A 75 -11.56 5.71 11.72
C ASP A 75 -10.75 6.67 10.86
N LEU A 76 -9.46 6.83 11.17
CA LEU A 76 -8.56 7.69 10.40
C LEU A 76 -8.43 7.21 8.95
N GLN A 77 -8.31 5.91 8.74
CA GLN A 77 -8.25 5.32 7.40
C GLN A 77 -9.56 5.52 6.64
N LYS A 78 -10.72 5.43 7.33
CA LYS A 78 -12.03 5.66 6.72
C LYS A 78 -12.23 7.12 6.32
N LEU A 79 -11.90 8.06 7.20
CA LEU A 79 -11.92 9.51 6.90
C LEU A 79 -11.00 9.85 5.72
N TYR A 80 -9.82 9.22 5.68
CA TYR A 80 -8.87 9.47 4.60
C TYR A 80 -9.37 8.90 3.27
N ALA A 81 -9.95 7.69 3.28
CA ALA A 81 -10.55 7.10 2.08
C ALA A 81 -11.77 7.89 1.57
N GLU A 82 -12.60 8.41 2.47
CA GLU A 82 -13.75 9.25 2.14
C GLU A 82 -13.30 10.61 1.57
N SER A 83 -12.25 11.19 2.15
CA SER A 83 -11.69 12.48 1.71
C SER A 83 -10.89 12.39 0.40
N THR A 84 -10.26 11.25 0.11
CA THR A 84 -9.49 11.02 -1.13
C THR A 84 -10.33 10.45 -2.28
N GLY A 85 -11.63 10.23 -2.07
CA GLY A 85 -12.57 9.93 -3.14
C GLY A 85 -12.28 8.63 -3.87
N HIS A 86 -12.14 7.51 -3.15
CA HIS A 86 -12.32 6.20 -3.78
C HIS A 86 -13.81 5.86 -3.82
N ALA A 87 -14.48 6.30 -4.88
CA ALA A 87 -15.82 5.86 -5.30
C ALA A 87 -15.70 5.06 -6.59
#